data_AF-A0A3B9M1T9-F1
#
_entry.id   AF-A0A3B9M1T9-F1
#
_cell.length_a   1.000
_cell.length_b   1.000
_cell.length_c   1.000
_cell.angle_alpha   90.00
_cell.angle_beta   90.00
_cell.angle_gamma   90.00
#
_symmetry.space_group_name_H-M   'P 1'
#
loop_
_entity.id
_entity.type
_entity.pdbx_description
1 polymer ?
#
loop_
_entity_poly.entity_id
_entity_poly.type
_entity_poly.pdbx_seq_one_letter_code
_entity_poly.pdbx_strand_id
1 'polypeptide(L)'
;MKEVTIYTDGACSGNPGPGGWAAVLLYNEHKKEISGREESTTNNRMELMAVIQALKQLKTPCKVNLYSDSAYIINAFQKKWLEKWQRNGWKTAGKEPVANRDLWEELLHL
;
A
#
# COMPACT_ATOMS: atom_id res chain seq x y z
N MET A 1 10.31 2.77 -20.95
CA MET A 1 9.38 3.17 -19.87
C MET A 1 10.22 3.68 -18.70
N LYS A 2 9.81 4.73 -17.97
CA LYS A 2 10.59 5.21 -16.82
C LYS A 2 10.60 4.15 -15.73
N GLU A 3 11.75 3.89 -15.13
CA GLU A 3 11.90 2.94 -14.01
C GLU A 3 12.04 3.70 -12.70
N VAL A 4 11.16 3.44 -11.73
CA VAL A 4 11.17 4.11 -10.43
C VAL A 4 11.28 3.06 -9.33
N THR A 5 12.20 3.27 -8.40
CA THR A 5 12.30 2.44 -7.19
C THR A 5 11.58 3.14 -6.04
N ILE A 6 10.74 2.40 -5.33
CA ILE A 6 9.97 2.92 -4.19
C ILE A 6 10.20 2.04 -2.97
N TYR A 7 10.50 2.65 -1.83
CA TYR A 7 10.50 2.00 -0.52
C TYR A 7 9.36 2.56 0.30
N THR A 8 8.62 1.70 1.00
CA THR A 8 7.44 2.11 1.78
C THR A 8 7.42 1.47 3.16
N ASP A 9 7.01 2.23 4.16
CA ASP A 9 6.80 1.75 5.52
C ASP A 9 5.59 2.44 6.17
N GLY A 10 4.98 1.78 7.15
CA GLY A 10 3.84 2.26 7.91
C GLY A 10 3.84 1.72 9.33
N ALA A 11 3.56 2.60 10.29
CA ALA A 11 3.61 2.29 11.70
C ALA A 11 2.37 2.86 12.42
N CYS A 12 1.92 2.16 13.47
CA CYS A 12 0.82 2.62 14.30
C CYS A 12 1.10 2.35 15.79
N SER A 13 0.87 3.37 16.64
CA SER A 13 0.96 3.26 18.09
C SER A 13 -0.40 2.85 18.67
N GLY A 14 -0.59 1.54 18.84
CA GLY A 14 -1.91 0.94 19.13
C GLY A 14 -2.59 0.42 17.85
N ASN A 15 -3.56 -0.48 17.98
CA ASN A 15 -4.21 -1.11 16.83
C ASN A 15 -5.72 -1.32 17.08
N PRO A 16 -6.56 -0.27 16.99
CA PRO A 16 -6.27 1.03 16.38
C PRO A 16 -5.57 2.05 17.29
N GLY A 17 -4.96 3.08 16.69
CA GLY A 17 -4.33 4.21 17.38
C GLY A 17 -3.72 5.25 16.42
N PRO A 18 -2.95 6.24 16.92
CA PRO A 18 -2.25 7.19 16.07
C PRO A 18 -1.19 6.48 15.22
N GLY A 19 -1.21 6.71 13.91
CA GLY A 19 -0.27 6.09 12.98
C GLY A 19 0.29 7.06 11.95
N GLY A 20 1.33 6.60 11.27
CA GLY A 20 1.99 7.33 10.21
C GLY A 20 2.50 6.39 9.13
N TRP A 21 2.68 6.95 7.95
CA TRP A 21 3.20 6.25 6.78
C TRP A 21 4.28 7.09 6.12
N ALA A 22 5.23 6.45 5.46
CA ALA A 22 6.28 7.12 4.71
C ALA A 22 6.67 6.34 3.46
N ALA A 23 7.14 7.06 2.45
CA ALA A 23 7.73 6.46 1.26
C ALA A 23 8.90 7.27 0.72
N VAL A 24 9.86 6.56 0.14
CA VAL A 24 11.01 7.12 -0.57
C VAL A 24 10.95 6.66 -2.02
N LEU A 25 10.89 7.62 -2.94
CA LEU A 25 10.89 7.40 -4.38
C LEU A 25 12.23 7.82 -4.97
N LEU A 26 12.83 6.93 -5.76
CA LEU A 26 14.12 7.12 -6.42
C LEU A 26 13.95 7.02 -7.93
N TYR A 27 14.42 8.04 -8.65
CA TYR A 27 14.43 8.08 -10.12
C TYR A 27 15.70 8.78 -10.60
N ASN A 28 16.60 8.04 -11.25
CA ASN A 28 17.95 8.49 -11.59
C ASN A 28 18.65 9.07 -10.34
N GLU A 29 19.18 10.30 -10.41
CA GLU A 29 19.75 11.05 -9.29
C GLU A 29 18.72 11.69 -8.35
N HIS A 30 17.43 11.65 -8.69
CA HIS A 30 16.40 12.30 -7.89
C HIS A 30 15.87 11.38 -6.80
N LYS A 31 15.79 11.94 -5.59
CA LYS A 31 15.16 11.35 -4.42
C LYS A 31 14.00 12.22 -3.97
N LYS A 32 12.85 11.61 -3.70
CA LYS A 32 11.69 12.28 -3.10
C LYS A 32 11.20 11.47 -1.91
N GLU A 33 11.05 12.16 -0.77
CA GLU A 33 10.46 11.59 0.44
C GLU A 33 9.06 12.17 0.64
N ILE A 34 8.12 11.33 1.05
CA ILE A 34 6.76 11.73 1.42
C ILE A 34 6.34 11.00 2.69
N SER A 35 5.49 11.62 3.48
CA SER A 35 4.93 11.02 4.68
C SER A 35 3.57 11.65 5.04
N GLY A 36 2.85 10.97 5.92
CA GLY A 36 1.58 11.45 6.47
C GLY A 36 1.26 10.79 7.81
N ARG A 37 0.22 11.31 8.46
CA ARG A 37 -0.28 10.80 9.76
C ARG A 37 -1.80 10.67 9.75
N GLU A 38 -2.31 9.75 10.57
CA GLU A 38 -3.73 9.57 10.86
C GLU A 38 -3.90 9.36 12.37
N GLU A 39 -4.88 10.03 13.00
CA GLU A 39 -5.04 10.00 14.46
C GLU A 39 -5.60 8.67 14.99
N SER A 40 -6.35 7.95 14.16
CA SER A 40 -6.97 6.67 14.52
C SER A 40 -6.96 5.72 13.32
N THR A 41 -5.93 4.88 13.25
CA THR A 41 -5.68 3.96 12.14
C THR A 41 -5.12 2.62 12.64
N THR A 42 -4.66 1.76 11.73
CA THR A 42 -4.00 0.48 12.04
C THR A 42 -2.67 0.37 11.31
N ASN A 43 -1.80 -0.54 11.74
CA ASN A 43 -0.51 -0.77 11.07
C ASN A 43 -0.70 -1.11 9.58
N ASN A 44 -1.57 -2.09 9.28
CA ASN A 44 -1.83 -2.54 7.91
C ASN A 44 -2.42 -1.43 7.02
N ARG A 45 -3.22 -0.51 7.58
CA ARG A 45 -3.71 0.65 6.83
C ARG A 45 -2.58 1.62 6.49
N MET A 46 -1.68 1.89 7.43
CA MET A 46 -0.54 2.77 7.20
C MET A 46 0.44 2.19 6.18
N GLU A 47 0.73 0.89 6.26
CA GLU A 47 1.54 0.20 5.26
C GLU A 47 0.93 0.35 3.86
N LEU A 48 -0.39 0.11 3.72
CA LEU A 48 -1.10 0.27 2.44
C LEU A 48 -1.11 1.71 1.95
N MET A 49 -1.36 2.65 2.85
CA MET A 49 -1.40 4.07 2.54
C MET A 49 -0.05 4.54 1.98
N ALA A 50 1.07 4.05 2.53
CA ALA A 50 2.40 4.37 2.01
C ALA A 50 2.56 4.00 0.53
N VAL A 51 2.12 2.81 0.14
CA VAL A 51 2.14 2.33 -1.26
C VAL A 51 1.28 3.22 -2.15
N ILE A 52 0.03 3.44 -1.77
CA ILE A 52 -0.93 4.23 -2.54
C ILE A 52 -0.41 5.66 -2.76
N GLN A 53 0.05 6.31 -1.69
CA GLN A 53 0.49 7.69 -1.75
C GLN A 53 1.78 7.85 -2.56
N ALA A 54 2.67 6.85 -2.53
CA ALA A 54 3.86 6.82 -3.36
C ALA A 54 3.50 6.67 -4.85
N LEU A 55 2.64 5.71 -5.21
CA LEU A 55 2.22 5.49 -6.59
C LEU A 55 1.49 6.71 -7.17
N LYS A 56 0.68 7.40 -6.36
CA LYS A 56 0.02 8.67 -6.74
C LYS A 56 0.98 9.81 -7.08
N GLN A 57 2.26 9.74 -6.68
CA GLN A 57 3.24 10.75 -7.08
C GLN A 57 3.72 10.58 -8.53
N LEU A 58 3.46 9.43 -9.16
CA LEU A 58 3.88 9.14 -10.52
C LEU A 58 2.96 9.86 -11.51
N LYS A 59 3.52 10.82 -12.25
CA LYS A 59 2.76 11.67 -13.18
C LYS A 59 2.46 11.02 -14.53
N THR A 60 3.11 9.89 -14.81
CA THR A 60 3.03 9.14 -16.05
C THR A 60 3.19 7.66 -15.75
N PRO A 61 2.70 6.74 -16.59
CA PRO A 61 2.96 5.31 -16.43
C PRO A 61 4.45 4.99 -16.33
N CYS A 62 4.82 4.24 -15.29
CA CYS A 62 6.18 3.85 -14.98
C CYS A 62 6.26 2.34 -14.71
N LYS A 63 7.43 1.76 -14.91
CA LYS A 63 7.78 0.46 -14.34
C LYS A 63 8.29 0.70 -12.93
N VAL A 64 7.62 0.14 -11.94
CA VAL A 64 7.91 0.41 -10.53
C VAL A 64 8.50 -0.83 -9.86
N ASN A 65 9.65 -0.66 -9.22
CA ASN A 65 10.21 -1.64 -8.29
C ASN A 65 9.85 -1.18 -6.87
N LEU A 66 8.80 -1.77 -6.29
CA LEU A 66 8.33 -1.40 -4.96
C LEU A 66 8.82 -2.41 -3.91
N TYR A 67 9.39 -1.88 -2.83
CA TYR A 67 9.92 -2.63 -1.70
C TYR A 67 9.16 -2.25 -0.43
N SER A 68 8.64 -3.26 0.25
CA SER A 68 8.02 -3.16 1.56
C SER A 68 8.34 -4.43 2.35
N ASP A 69 8.50 -4.30 3.66
CA ASP A 69 8.60 -5.41 4.59
C ASP A 69 7.23 -5.88 5.11
N SER A 70 6.14 -5.18 4.74
CA SER A 70 4.77 -5.56 5.09
C SER A 70 4.42 -6.92 4.50
N ALA A 71 4.40 -7.94 5.36
CA ALA A 71 3.91 -9.26 4.99
C ALA A 71 2.45 -9.20 4.50
N TYR A 72 1.65 -8.25 4.99
CA TYR A 72 0.27 -8.08 4.54
C TYR A 72 0.20 -7.70 3.05
N ILE A 73 0.99 -6.71 2.63
CA ILE A 73 1.07 -6.28 1.24
C ILE A 73 1.70 -7.37 0.38
N ILE A 74 2.89 -7.83 0.75
CA ILE A 74 3.66 -8.80 -0.03
C ILE A 74 2.86 -10.08 -0.26
N ASN A 75 2.19 -10.61 0.77
CA ASN A 75 1.36 -11.81 0.62
C ASN A 75 0.13 -11.56 -0.25
N ALA A 76 -0.49 -10.38 -0.20
CA ALA A 76 -1.67 -10.09 -1.02
C ALA A 76 -1.38 -10.26 -2.51
N PHE A 77 -0.19 -9.82 -2.96
CA PHE A 77 0.28 -10.01 -4.33
C PHE A 77 0.82 -11.42 -4.57
N GLN A 78 1.76 -11.91 -3.77
CA GLN A 78 2.40 -13.22 -3.99
C GLN A 78 1.40 -14.39 -3.94
N LYS A 79 0.41 -14.33 -3.04
CA LYS A 79 -0.60 -15.39 -2.86
C LYS A 79 -1.90 -15.12 -3.61
N LYS A 80 -1.92 -14.07 -4.44
CA LYS A 80 -3.05 -13.68 -5.30
C LYS A 80 -4.35 -13.49 -4.51
N TRP A 81 -4.27 -12.81 -3.37
CA TRP A 81 -5.45 -12.53 -2.54
C TRP A 81 -6.40 -11.57 -3.23
N LEU A 82 -5.88 -10.53 -3.89
CA LEU A 82 -6.70 -9.52 -4.58
C LEU A 82 -7.59 -10.16 -5.65
N GLU A 83 -7.03 -11.02 -6.50
CA GLU A 83 -7.78 -11.77 -7.52
C GLU A 83 -8.91 -12.62 -6.90
N LYS A 84 -8.61 -13.31 -5.80
CA LYS A 84 -9.58 -14.16 -5.09
C LYS A 84 -10.68 -13.33 -4.43
N TRP A 85 -10.31 -12.22 -3.79
CA TRP A 85 -11.25 -11.33 -3.14
C TRP A 85 -12.19 -10.67 -4.14
N GLN A 86 -11.67 -10.13 -5.25
CA GLN A 86 -12.51 -9.56 -6.31
C GLN A 86 -13.50 -10.58 -6.87
N ARG A 87 -13.03 -11.80 -7.16
CA ARG A 87 -13.89 -12.91 -7.63
C ARG A 87 -14.97 -13.32 -6.61
N ASN A 88 -14.67 -13.21 -5.32
CA ASN A 88 -15.58 -13.57 -4.24
C ASN A 88 -16.40 -12.38 -3.70
N GLY A 89 -16.50 -11.29 -4.47
CA GLY A 89 -17.27 -10.10 -4.09
C GLY A 89 -16.72 -9.39 -2.85
N TRP A 90 -15.40 -9.33 -2.71
CA TRP A 90 -14.65 -8.75 -1.58
C TRP A 90 -14.94 -9.40 -0.23
N LYS A 91 -15.06 -10.73 -0.24
CA LYS A 91 -15.19 -11.55 0.97
C LYS A 91 -14.02 -12.51 1.13
N THR A 92 -13.62 -12.72 2.37
CA THR A 92 -12.63 -13.72 2.78
C THR A 92 -13.19 -15.14 2.64
N ALA A 93 -12.34 -16.16 2.83
CA ALA A 93 -12.78 -17.56 2.84
C ALA A 93 -13.83 -17.84 3.93
N GLY A 94 -13.77 -17.10 5.05
CA GLY A 94 -14.76 -17.15 6.13
C GLY A 94 -16.07 -16.41 5.82
N LYS A 95 -16.25 -15.90 4.59
CA LYS A 95 -17.39 -15.07 4.14
C LYS A 95 -17.51 -13.68 4.78
N GLU A 96 -16.55 -13.31 5.61
CA GLU A 96 -16.44 -11.96 6.17
C GLU A 96 -15.94 -10.96 5.12
N PRO A 97 -16.34 -9.67 5.21
CA PRO A 97 -15.76 -8.61 4.40
C PRO A 97 -14.24 -8.56 4.50
N VAL A 98 -13.57 -8.31 3.37
CA VAL A 98 -12.11 -8.11 3.35
C VAL A 98 -11.76 -6.82 4.09
N ALA A 99 -10.85 -6.91 5.05
CA ALA A 99 -10.33 -5.75 5.77
C ALA A 99 -9.61 -4.80 4.81
N ASN A 100 -9.73 -3.49 5.06
CA ASN A 100 -9.09 -2.41 4.29
C ASN A 100 -9.44 -2.43 2.79
N ARG A 101 -10.63 -2.95 2.45
CA ARG A 101 -11.13 -3.00 1.07
C ARG A 101 -11.03 -1.65 0.37
N ASP A 102 -11.37 -0.58 1.06
CA ASP A 102 -11.29 0.80 0.57
C ASP A 102 -9.92 1.13 -0.01
N LEU A 103 -8.84 0.81 0.72
CA LEU A 103 -7.46 1.05 0.29
C LEU A 103 -7.02 0.09 -0.81
N TRP A 104 -7.46 -1.17 -0.77
CA TRP A 104 -7.16 -2.12 -1.84
C TRP A 104 -7.82 -1.75 -3.16
N GLU A 105 -9.08 -1.32 -3.12
CA GLU A 105 -9.79 -0.82 -4.29
C GLU A 105 -9.06 0.41 -4.84
N GLU A 106 -8.66 1.36 -4.00
CA GLU A 106 -7.88 2.52 -4.43
C GLU A 106 -6.56 2.12 -5.08
N LEU A 107 -5.80 1.18 -4.48
CA LEU A 107 -4.53 0.70 -5.02
C LEU A 107 -4.69 0.03 -6.39
N LEU A 108 -5.76 -0.72 -6.61
CA LEU A 108 -6.02 -1.42 -7.88
C LEU A 108 -6.36 -0.48 -9.04
N HIS A 109 -6.67 0.79 -8.77
CA HIS A 109 -6.90 1.80 -9.81
C HIS A 109 -5.64 2.57 -10.22
N LEU A 110 -4.49 2.32 -9.57
CA LEU A 110 -3.19 2.95 -9.86
C LEU A 110 -2.33 2.07 -10.76
#